data_AF-A0A1I5GXR4-F1
#
_entry.id   AF-A0A1I5GXR4-F1
#
_cell.length_a   1.000
_cell.length_b   1.000
_cell.length_c   1.000
_cell.angle_alpha   90.00
_cell.angle_beta   90.00
_cell.angle_gamma   90.00
#
_symmetry.space_group_name_H-M   'P 1'
#
loop_
_entity.id
_entity.type
_entity.pdbx_description
1 polymer ?
#
loop_
_entity_poly.entity_id
_entity_poly.type
_entity_poly.pdbx_seq_one_letter_code
_entity_poly.pdbx_strand_id
1 'polypeptide(L)'
;MGLFWGVLTPLVIAAVTAWLTTQSQLRKLREERKFDYSVETAIIHLLESPDYKKRSLKKIKRHLRGFPDDDTLRQALVRAGAVAFGGEGDDEMWGLLSRNREDVK
;
A
#
# COMPACT_ATOMS: atom_id res chain seq x y z
N MET A 1 -50.60 23.69 5.15
CA MET A 1 -49.79 22.88 6.07
C MET A 1 -49.24 21.61 5.39
N GLY A 2 -48.76 21.70 4.13
CA GLY A 2 -48.25 20.54 3.38
C GLY A 2 -46.83 20.74 2.81
N LEU A 3 -46.41 21.99 2.61
CA LEU A 3 -45.08 22.34 2.09
C LEU A 3 -43.93 22.01 3.06
N PHE A 4 -44.15 22.15 4.37
CA PHE A 4 -43.12 21.83 5.38
C PHE A 4 -42.75 20.34 5.39
N TRP A 5 -43.72 19.45 5.16
CA TRP A 5 -43.43 18.02 5.17
C TRP A 5 -42.66 17.54 3.93
N GLY A 6 -42.86 18.21 2.79
CA GLY A 6 -42.16 17.92 1.53
C GLY A 6 -40.66 18.25 1.54
N VAL A 7 -40.22 19.18 2.40
CA VAL A 7 -38.81 19.59 2.50
C VAL A 7 -38.09 18.88 3.65
N LEU A 8 -38.78 18.59 4.76
CA LEU A 8 -38.18 17.91 5.91
C LEU A 8 -37.83 16.45 5.61
N THR A 9 -38.69 15.75 4.85
CA THR A 9 -38.47 14.34 4.51
C THR A 9 -37.20 14.10 3.68
N PRO A 10 -36.91 14.80 2.57
CA PRO A 10 -35.66 14.60 1.82
C PRO A 10 -34.42 15.04 2.62
N LEU A 11 -34.55 16.02 3.51
CA LEU A 11 -33.44 16.50 4.34
C LEU A 11 -33.02 15.46 5.38
N VAL A 12 -34.00 14.80 6.01
CA VAL A 12 -33.77 13.69 6.92
C VAL A 12 -33.19 12.47 6.18
N ILE A 13 -33.76 12.13 5.02
CA ILE A 13 -33.26 11.01 4.20
C ILE A 13 -31.81 11.28 3.74
N ALA A 14 -31.50 12.50 3.30
CA ALA A 14 -30.16 12.89 2.91
C ALA A 14 -29.17 12.81 4.08
N ALA A 15 -29.56 13.27 5.27
CA ALA A 15 -28.73 13.20 6.48
C ALA A 15 -28.46 11.74 6.90
N VAL A 16 -29.48 10.88 6.88
CA VAL A 16 -29.35 9.45 7.20
C VAL A 16 -28.47 8.75 6.17
N THR A 17 -28.69 9.03 4.88
CA THR A 17 -27.88 8.43 3.80
C THR A 17 -26.42 8.86 3.92
N ALA A 18 -26.14 10.15 4.14
CA ALA A 18 -24.79 10.65 4.37
C ALA A 18 -24.11 9.98 5.56
N TRP A 19 -24.84 9.76 6.66
CA TRP A 19 -24.32 9.05 7.84
C TRP A 19 -23.99 7.59 7.50
N LEU A 20 -24.90 6.87 6.84
CA LEU A 20 -24.68 5.46 6.49
C LEU A 20 -23.54 5.28 5.49
N THR A 21 -23.44 6.16 4.50
CA THR A 21 -22.38 6.15 3.50
C THR A 21 -21.02 6.44 4.12
N THR A 22 -20.90 7.45 4.99
CA THR A 22 -19.63 7.78 5.66
C THR A 22 -19.13 6.64 6.54
N GLN A 23 -20.01 5.97 7.28
CA GLN A 23 -19.64 4.79 8.09
C GLN A 23 -19.15 3.63 7.22
N SER A 24 -19.78 3.40 6.06
CA SER A 24 -19.40 2.33 5.14
C SER A 24 -18.06 2.61 4.46
N GLN A 25 -17.82 3.86 4.07
CA GLN A 25 -16.54 4.27 3.47
C GLN A 25 -15.38 4.15 4.47
N LEU A 26 -15.60 4.54 5.73
CA LEU A 26 -14.58 4.41 6.79
C LEU A 26 -14.16 2.96 7.06
N ARG A 27 -15.06 1.98 6.88
CA ARG A 27 -14.73 0.56 7.04
C ARG A 27 -13.80 0.07 5.94
N LYS A 28 -14.14 0.34 4.67
CA LYS A 28 -13.31 -0.02 3.52
C LYS A 28 -11.92 0.62 3.58
N LEU A 29 -11.85 1.92 3.88
CA LEU A 29 -10.60 2.67 4.05
C LEU A 29 -9.72 2.13 5.18
N ARG A 30 -10.29 1.46 6.20
CA ARG A 30 -9.52 0.84 7.28
C ARG A 30 -9.03 -0.55 6.90
N GLU A 31 -9.83 -1.33 6.18
CA GLU A 31 -9.46 -2.66 5.72
C GLU A 31 -8.36 -2.61 4.65
N GLU A 32 -8.52 -1.73 3.65
CA GLU A 32 -7.51 -1.48 2.62
C GLU A 32 -6.19 -1.01 3.24
N ARG A 33 -6.23 -0.04 4.16
CA ARG A 33 -5.02 0.41 4.87
C ARG A 33 -4.34 -0.67 5.69
N LYS A 34 -5.11 -1.57 6.33
CA LYS A 34 -4.53 -2.69 7.09
C LYS A 34 -3.82 -3.68 6.18
N PHE A 35 -4.39 -3.95 5.01
CA PHE A 35 -3.78 -4.81 4.01
C PHE A 35 -2.50 -4.19 3.45
N ASP A 36 -2.55 -2.92 3.07
CA ASP A 36 -1.35 -2.21 2.57
C ASP A 36 -0.23 -2.19 3.62
N TYR A 37 -0.57 -1.93 4.88
CA TYR A 37 0.39 -1.92 5.98
C TYR A 37 1.01 -3.30 6.23
N SER A 38 0.24 -4.39 6.08
CA SER A 38 0.78 -5.74 6.26
C SER A 38 1.76 -6.11 5.14
N VAL A 39 1.47 -5.70 3.90
CA VAL A 39 2.37 -5.88 2.75
C VAL A 39 3.66 -5.09 2.94
N GLU A 40 3.57 -3.81 3.32
CA GLU A 40 4.73 -2.98 3.61
C GLU A 40 5.60 -3.57 4.73
N THR A 41 4.96 -3.99 5.84
CA THR A 41 5.67 -4.61 6.96
C THR A 41 6.41 -5.88 6.55
N ALA A 42 5.78 -6.72 5.71
CA ALA A 42 6.40 -7.93 5.19
C ALA A 42 7.60 -7.63 4.27
N ILE A 43 7.49 -6.60 3.41
CA ILE A 43 8.60 -6.13 2.57
C ILE A 43 9.76 -5.65 3.43
N ILE A 44 9.47 -4.80 4.42
CA ILE A 44 10.49 -4.26 5.33
C ILE A 44 11.21 -5.41 6.03
N HIS A 45 10.49 -6.34 6.66
CA HIS A 45 11.09 -7.49 7.34
C HIS A 45 11.94 -8.36 6.38
N LEU A 46 11.46 -8.59 5.15
CA LEU A 46 12.20 -9.35 4.15
C LEU A 46 13.53 -8.67 3.77
N LEU A 47 13.51 -7.34 3.64
CA LEU A 47 14.66 -6.53 3.24
C LEU A 47 15.54 -6.07 4.43
N GLU A 48 15.09 -6.24 5.68
CA GLU A 48 15.87 -6.00 6.90
C GLU A 48 16.77 -7.18 7.28
N SER A 49 16.61 -8.33 6.62
CA SER A 49 17.45 -9.52 6.83
C SER A 49 18.96 -9.17 6.85
N PRO A 50 19.71 -9.65 7.86
CA PRO A 50 21.10 -9.26 8.06
C PRO A 50 22.03 -9.77 6.95
N ASP A 51 21.70 -10.90 6.34
CA ASP A 51 22.55 -11.59 5.36
C ASP A 51 22.66 -10.85 4.01
N TYR A 52 21.68 -9.99 3.69
CA TYR A 52 21.61 -9.33 2.37
C TYR A 52 21.14 -7.88 2.50
N LYS A 53 21.98 -6.93 2.06
CA LYS A 53 21.63 -5.49 1.97
C LYS A 53 20.68 -5.16 0.81
N LYS A 54 20.78 -5.93 -0.29
CA LYS A 54 19.99 -5.81 -1.53
C LYS A 54 19.58 -7.20 -2.02
N ARG A 55 18.43 -7.31 -2.67
CA ARG A 55 17.91 -8.57 -3.25
C ARG A 55 17.32 -8.32 -4.63
N SER A 56 17.47 -9.27 -5.54
CA SER A 56 16.86 -9.16 -6.86
C SER A 56 15.34 -9.22 -6.80
N LEU A 57 14.65 -8.53 -7.71
CA LEU A 57 13.18 -8.53 -7.75
C LEU A 57 12.61 -9.95 -7.83
N LYS A 58 13.26 -10.82 -8.61
CA LYS A 58 12.90 -12.25 -8.72
C LYS A 58 12.95 -12.99 -7.38
N LYS A 59 13.97 -12.74 -6.54
CA LYS A 59 14.06 -13.33 -5.20
C LYS A 59 12.97 -12.76 -4.28
N ILE A 60 12.68 -11.47 -4.38
CA ILE A 60 11.64 -10.82 -3.57
C ILE A 60 10.27 -11.41 -3.93
N LYS A 61 9.91 -11.46 -5.22
CA LYS A 61 8.66 -12.06 -5.73
C LYS A 61 8.46 -13.52 -5.31
N ARG A 62 9.55 -14.28 -5.19
CA ARG A 62 9.48 -15.67 -4.74
C ARG A 62 9.00 -15.80 -3.29
N HIS A 63 9.37 -14.86 -2.42
CA HIS A 63 8.97 -14.85 -1.00
C HIS A 63 7.62 -14.13 -0.81
N LEU A 64 7.43 -13.02 -1.51
CA LEU A 64 6.19 -12.26 -1.53
C LEU A 64 5.36 -12.69 -2.75
N ARG A 65 4.75 -13.87 -2.65
CA ARG A 65 3.80 -14.36 -3.65
C ARG A 65 2.48 -13.58 -3.56
N GLY A 66 1.75 -13.49 -4.67
CA GLY A 66 0.43 -12.86 -4.73
C GLY A 66 0.37 -11.54 -5.50
N PHE A 67 1.51 -11.05 -6.00
CA PHE A 67 1.53 -9.93 -6.94
C PHE A 67 1.27 -10.43 -8.36
N PRO A 68 0.28 -9.86 -9.08
CA PRO A 68 -0.04 -10.25 -10.44
C PRO A 68 1.11 -9.91 -11.39
N ASP A 69 1.66 -8.70 -11.23
CA ASP A 69 2.68 -8.14 -12.12
C ASP A 69 3.87 -7.60 -11.32
N ASP A 70 5.03 -7.56 -11.98
CA ASP A 70 6.26 -7.04 -11.39
C ASP A 70 6.14 -5.56 -11.04
N ASP A 71 5.42 -4.76 -11.83
CA ASP A 71 5.21 -3.34 -11.55
C ASP A 71 4.43 -3.08 -10.26
N THR A 72 3.47 -3.96 -9.93
CA THR A 72 2.72 -3.86 -8.67
C THR A 72 3.64 -4.13 -7.47
N LEU A 73 4.55 -5.10 -7.62
CA LEU A 73 5.58 -5.36 -6.61
C LEU A 73 6.55 -4.18 -6.47
N ARG A 74 7.02 -3.60 -7.59
CA ARG A 74 7.87 -2.40 -7.59
C ARG A 74 7.20 -1.23 -6.87
N GLN A 75 5.91 -0.98 -7.13
CA GLN A 75 5.15 0.06 -6.42
C GLN A 75 5.06 -0.21 -4.92
N ALA A 76 4.80 -1.46 -4.51
CA ALA A 76 4.78 -1.82 -3.09
C ALA A 76 6.16 -1.68 -2.43
N LEU A 77 7.24 -2.02 -3.13
CA LEU A 77 8.62 -1.82 -2.68
C LEU A 77 8.93 -0.33 -2.43
N VAL A 78 8.59 0.53 -3.38
CA VAL A 78 8.76 1.99 -3.25
C VAL A 78 7.96 2.52 -2.07
N ARG A 79 6.72 2.05 -1.88
CA ARG A 79 5.86 2.44 -0.75
C ARG A 79 6.48 2.06 0.60
N ALA A 80 7.11 0.88 0.66
CA ALA A 80 7.86 0.40 1.81
C ALA A 80 9.23 1.12 2.02
N GLY A 81 9.58 2.09 1.18
CA GLY A 81 10.85 2.83 1.27
C GLY A 81 12.06 2.08 0.72
N ALA A 82 11.84 1.06 -0.12
CA ALA A 82 12.90 0.42 -0.88
C ALA A 82 13.18 1.19 -2.18
N VAL A 83 14.44 1.16 -2.60
CA VAL A 83 14.90 1.76 -3.86
C VAL A 83 15.59 0.71 -4.71
N ALA A 84 15.53 0.91 -6.03
CA ALA A 84 16.21 0.09 -7.00
C ALA A 84 17.67 0.54 -7.17
N PHE A 85 18.55 -0.43 -7.35
CA PHE A 85 19.96 -0.29 -7.62
C PHE A 85 20.29 -1.11 -8.88
N GLY A 86 21.29 -0.67 -9.63
CA GLY A 86 21.88 -1.49 -10.69
C GLY A 86 22.54 -2.72 -10.08
N GLY A 87 22.23 -3.90 -10.62
CA GLY A 87 22.94 -5.14 -10.35
C GLY A 87 24.01 -5.42 -11.41
N GLU A 88 24.58 -6.62 -11.37
CA GLU A 88 25.48 -7.10 -12.41
C GLU A 88 24.66 -7.51 -13.64
N GLY A 89 24.86 -6.83 -14.77
CA GLY A 89 24.03 -6.97 -15.98
C GLY A 89 22.73 -6.17 -15.92
N ASP A 90 21.63 -6.75 -16.43
CA ASP A 90 20.28 -6.15 -16.44
C ASP A 90 19.46 -6.48 -15.17
N ASP A 91 20.07 -7.12 -14.17
CA ASP A 91 19.37 -7.53 -12.96
C ASP A 91 19.13 -6.33 -12.02
N GLU A 92 17.86 -6.01 -11.79
CA GLU A 92 17.47 -5.00 -10.81
C GLU A 92 17.60 -5.52 -9.37
N MET A 93 18.30 -4.75 -8.53
CA MET A 93 18.53 -5.08 -7.13
C MET A 93 17.80 -4.07 -6.25
N TRP A 94 17.01 -4.57 -5.31
CA TRP A 94 16.18 -3.74 -4.44
C TRP A 94 16.64 -3.82 -3.00
N GLY A 95 16.67 -2.69 -2.30
CA GLY A 95 17.04 -2.62 -0.90
C GLY A 95 16.41 -1.42 -0.21
N LEU A 96 16.27 -1.48 1.12
CA LEU A 96 15.75 -0.36 1.90
C LEU A 96 16.70 0.84 1.80
N LEU A 97 16.14 2.02 1.53
CA LEU A 97 16.91 3.26 1.46
C LEU A 97 17.64 3.51 2.79
N SER A 98 17.00 3.24 3.92
CA SER A 98 17.58 3.39 5.27
C SER A 98 18.88 2.59 5.46
N ARG A 99 19.02 1.44 4.78
CA ARG A 99 20.20 0.55 4.89
C ARG A 99 21.28 0.81 3.83
N ASN A 100 20.93 1.49 2.75
CA ASN A 100 21.79 1.65 1.58
C ASN A 100 22.01 3.13 1.20
N ARG A 101 21.85 4.06 2.15
CA ARG A 101 22.00 5.51 1.89
C ARG A 101 23.34 5.90 1.28
N GLU A 102 24.39 5.16 1.60
CA GLU A 102 25.74 5.40 1.09
C GLU A 102 25.86 5.12 -0.41
N ASP A 103 25.06 4.18 -0.92
CA ASP A 103 25.09 3.74 -2.32
C ASP A 103 24.21 4.59 -3.24
N VAL A 104 23.49 5.58 -2.69
CA VAL A 104 22.56 6.48 -3.42
C VAL A 104 23.15 7.89 -3.61
N LYS A 105 24.40 8.12 -3.18
CA LYS A 105 25.13 9.37 -3.43
C LYS A 105 25.78 9.38 -4.80
#